data_AF-A0A411Z7M3-F1
#
_entry.id   AF-A0A411Z7M3-F1
#
_cell.length_a   1.000
_cell.length_b   1.000
_cell.length_c   1.000
_cell.angle_alpha   90.00
_cell.angle_beta   90.00
_cell.angle_gamma   90.00
#
_symmetry.space_group_name_H-M   'P 1'
#
loop_
_entity.id
_entity.type
_entity.pdbx_description
1 polymer ?
#
loop_
_entity_poly.entity_id
_entity_poly.type
_entity_poly.pdbx_seq_one_letter_code
_entity_poly.pdbx_strand_id
1 'polypeptide(L)'
;MWHPNQIVSLKKMLQLPPDTIHALGFISGCRAEWRLWVQLLQGRANLQIAPLVIPKQTCAHFLKSCEVLEKAAKVLRLKASEAAARRAFDESLDLLALPIGYDAHRLSRVVNLAEQLLQVFSDEILGGHLLSLDSRHAAFFDMAAPFGQSVEDSFPSAEFDISEAAKCRAVGRWTACVMHLMRVLEVGLAALARHYDVAVDSNWNKTLNEIETRTREVGKRSHGAEAEQWAAEAATHLRFIKNAWRNQAMHPRQTYDEERAVAIFESARSFMQHLSEKLSEDDLLV
;
A
#
# COMPACT_ATOMS: atom_id res chain seq x y z
N MET A 1 -6.76 9.83 -17.21
CA MET A 1 -5.44 9.99 -17.83
C MET A 1 -4.44 9.32 -16.88
N TRP A 2 -3.97 8.13 -17.23
CA TRP A 2 -2.93 7.38 -16.50
C TRP A 2 -1.56 7.91 -16.98
N HIS A 3 -0.63 8.17 -16.06
CA HIS A 3 0.71 8.65 -16.40
C HIS A 3 1.60 7.51 -16.95
N PRO A 4 2.58 7.80 -17.84
CA PRO A 4 3.43 6.77 -18.42
C PRO A 4 4.50 6.23 -17.45
N ASN A 5 4.94 4.99 -17.73
CA ASN A 5 6.02 4.22 -17.08
C ASN A 5 5.75 3.48 -15.77
N GLN A 6 4.59 2.84 -15.62
CA GLN A 6 4.47 1.66 -14.75
C GLN A 6 3.70 0.52 -15.43
N ILE A 7 4.33 -0.66 -15.52
CA ILE A 7 3.61 -1.92 -15.66
C ILE A 7 3.10 -2.28 -14.27
N VAL A 8 1.95 -1.72 -13.88
CA VAL A 8 1.21 -2.21 -12.72
C VAL A 8 0.25 -3.28 -13.23
N SER A 9 0.59 -4.54 -13.00
CA SER A 9 -0.34 -5.64 -13.28
C SER A 9 -1.55 -5.46 -12.36
N LEU A 10 -2.74 -5.21 -12.93
CA LEU A 10 -4.03 -5.15 -12.22
C LEU A 10 -4.22 -6.35 -11.27
N LYS A 11 -3.65 -7.51 -11.66
CA LYS A 11 -3.61 -8.79 -10.90
C LYS A 11 -2.78 -8.74 -9.61
N LYS A 12 -1.90 -7.74 -9.43
CA LYS A 12 -1.14 -7.52 -8.18
C LYS A 12 -1.85 -6.54 -7.24
N MET A 13 -2.65 -5.62 -7.78
CA MET A 13 -3.38 -4.61 -6.98
C MET A 13 -4.66 -5.17 -6.36
N LEU A 14 -5.34 -6.03 -7.09
CA LEU A 14 -6.47 -6.80 -6.60
C LEU A 14 -5.93 -8.23 -6.40
N GLN A 15 -6.11 -8.83 -5.22
CA GLN A 15 -5.79 -10.25 -4.96
C GLN A 15 -6.74 -11.17 -5.75
N LEU A 16 -6.85 -10.95 -7.06
CA LEU A 16 -7.73 -11.68 -7.94
C LEU A 16 -7.22 -13.11 -8.04
N PRO A 17 -8.11 -14.10 -7.90
CA PRO A 17 -7.79 -15.46 -8.30
C PRO A 17 -7.18 -15.48 -9.71
N PRO A 18 -6.26 -16.43 -9.98
CA PRO A 18 -5.80 -16.70 -11.33
C PRO A 18 -6.99 -16.79 -12.29
N ASP A 19 -6.79 -16.29 -13.52
CA ASP A 19 -7.79 -16.35 -14.60
C ASP A 19 -9.02 -15.44 -14.48
N THR A 20 -9.16 -14.61 -13.44
CA THR A 20 -10.31 -13.68 -13.31
C THR A 20 -10.49 -12.79 -14.55
N ILE A 21 -9.41 -12.20 -15.07
CA ILE A 21 -9.44 -11.36 -16.28
C ILE A 21 -9.79 -12.19 -17.52
N HIS A 22 -9.29 -13.42 -17.61
CA HIS A 22 -9.62 -14.33 -18.70
C HIS A 22 -11.10 -14.74 -18.66
N ALA A 23 -11.64 -15.03 -17.49
CA ALA A 23 -13.06 -15.36 -17.28
C ALA A 23 -13.98 -14.19 -17.66
N LEU A 24 -13.64 -12.96 -17.26
CA LEU A 24 -14.37 -11.74 -17.69
C LEU A 24 -14.37 -11.62 -19.22
N GLY A 25 -13.20 -11.76 -19.85
CA GLY A 25 -13.06 -11.69 -21.31
C GLY A 25 -13.86 -12.78 -22.02
N PHE A 26 -13.81 -14.01 -21.52
CA PHE A 26 -14.51 -15.15 -22.09
C PHE A 26 -16.03 -15.00 -22.01
N ILE A 27 -16.57 -14.61 -20.85
CA ILE A 27 -18.02 -14.36 -20.67
C ILE A 27 -18.47 -13.19 -21.55
N SER A 28 -17.67 -12.12 -21.65
CA SER A 28 -17.97 -10.97 -22.53
C SER A 28 -18.03 -11.37 -24.00
N GLY A 29 -17.08 -12.20 -24.45
CA GLY A 29 -17.07 -12.78 -25.80
C GLY A 29 -18.30 -13.65 -26.07
N CYS A 30 -18.60 -14.60 -25.19
CA CYS A 30 -19.78 -15.47 -25.29
C CYS A 30 -21.07 -14.64 -25.33
N ARG A 31 -21.22 -13.65 -24.43
CA ARG A 31 -22.38 -12.75 -24.40
C ARG A 31 -22.55 -12.04 -25.75
N ALA A 32 -21.48 -11.49 -26.32
CA ALA A 32 -21.54 -10.78 -27.59
C ALA A 32 -21.93 -11.70 -28.75
N GLU A 33 -21.26 -12.86 -28.87
CA GLU A 33 -21.54 -13.84 -29.92
C GLU A 33 -22.97 -14.39 -29.81
N TRP A 34 -23.40 -14.80 -28.61
CA TRP A 34 -24.72 -15.37 -28.39
C TRP A 34 -25.83 -14.34 -28.55
N ARG A 35 -25.57 -13.05 -28.26
CA ARG A 35 -26.51 -11.96 -28.55
C ARG A 35 -26.77 -11.80 -30.05
N LEU A 36 -25.74 -11.93 -30.90
CA LEU A 36 -25.92 -11.94 -32.36
C LEU A 36 -26.76 -13.13 -32.80
N TRP A 37 -26.51 -14.31 -32.22
CA TRP A 37 -27.33 -15.48 -32.49
C TRP A 37 -28.79 -15.31 -32.06
N VAL A 38 -29.06 -14.70 -30.90
CA VAL A 38 -30.45 -14.38 -30.49
C VAL A 38 -31.14 -13.52 -31.55
N GLN A 39 -30.48 -12.49 -32.07
CA GLN A 39 -31.04 -11.62 -33.12
C GLN A 39 -31.32 -12.40 -34.42
N LEU A 40 -30.40 -13.26 -34.85
CA LEU A 40 -30.58 -14.12 -36.02
C LEU A 40 -31.72 -15.14 -35.83
N LEU A 41 -31.83 -15.74 -34.65
CA LEU A 41 -32.88 -16.68 -34.30
C LEU A 41 -34.27 -16.02 -34.23
N GLN A 42 -34.34 -14.76 -33.79
CA GLN A 42 -35.57 -13.95 -33.80
C GLN A 42 -35.98 -13.52 -35.21
N GLY A 43 -35.01 -13.23 -36.08
CA GLY A 43 -35.23 -12.85 -37.48
C GLY A 43 -35.45 -14.02 -38.46
N ARG A 44 -35.55 -15.26 -37.97
CA ARG A 44 -35.57 -16.51 -38.77
C ARG A 44 -36.69 -16.64 -39.79
N ALA A 45 -37.72 -15.80 -39.76
CA ALA A 45 -38.81 -15.86 -40.75
C ALA A 45 -38.33 -15.75 -42.21
N ASN A 46 -37.15 -15.16 -42.45
CA ASN A 46 -36.64 -14.87 -43.80
C ASN A 46 -35.28 -15.52 -44.15
N LEU A 47 -34.70 -16.37 -43.31
CA LEU A 47 -33.34 -16.92 -43.53
C LEU A 47 -33.27 -18.42 -43.23
N GLN A 48 -32.79 -19.22 -44.19
CA GLN A 48 -32.42 -20.63 -43.98
C GLN A 48 -31.09 -20.70 -43.21
N ILE A 49 -31.13 -20.60 -41.88
CA ILE A 49 -29.96 -20.68 -41.01
C ILE A 49 -29.88 -22.08 -40.42
N ALA A 50 -28.69 -22.70 -40.47
CA ALA A 50 -28.43 -23.95 -39.76
C ALA A 50 -28.78 -23.84 -38.26
N PRO A 51 -29.18 -24.94 -37.59
CA PRO A 51 -29.38 -24.94 -36.15
C PRO A 51 -28.11 -24.47 -35.42
N LEU A 52 -28.25 -23.56 -34.47
CA LEU A 52 -27.13 -23.15 -33.62
C LEU A 52 -26.65 -24.36 -32.81
N VAL A 53 -25.35 -24.64 -32.92
CA VAL A 53 -24.67 -25.65 -32.09
C VAL A 53 -23.54 -24.95 -31.34
N ILE A 54 -23.69 -24.85 -30.02
CA ILE A 54 -22.62 -24.34 -29.16
C ILE A 54 -21.77 -25.55 -28.74
N PRO A 55 -20.44 -25.54 -28.97
CA PRO A 55 -19.58 -26.64 -28.55
C PRO A 55 -19.68 -26.90 -27.04
N LYS A 56 -19.69 -28.18 -26.63
CA LYS A 56 -19.71 -28.56 -25.21
C LYS A 56 -18.56 -27.95 -24.42
N GLN A 57 -17.40 -27.83 -25.05
CA GLN A 57 -16.23 -27.19 -24.44
C GLN A 57 -16.46 -25.70 -24.15
N THR A 58 -17.13 -24.98 -25.06
CA THR A 58 -17.52 -23.58 -24.85
C THR A 58 -18.50 -23.44 -23.69
N CYS A 59 -19.50 -24.34 -23.61
CA CYS A 59 -20.45 -24.36 -22.50
C CYS A 59 -19.74 -24.61 -21.16
N ALA A 60 -18.88 -25.63 -21.10
CA ALA A 60 -18.10 -25.95 -19.90
C ALA A 60 -17.19 -24.79 -19.48
N HIS A 61 -16.54 -24.12 -20.44
CA HIS A 61 -15.67 -22.99 -20.14
C HIS A 61 -16.46 -21.75 -19.68
N PHE A 62 -17.68 -21.53 -20.20
CA PHE A 62 -18.55 -20.45 -19.74
C PHE A 62 -18.96 -20.65 -18.27
N LEU A 63 -19.40 -21.86 -17.93
CA LEU A 63 -19.73 -22.23 -16.55
C LEU A 63 -18.51 -22.11 -15.64
N LYS A 64 -17.35 -22.61 -16.10
CA LYS A 64 -16.11 -22.46 -15.34
C LYS A 64 -15.74 -21.00 -15.09
N SER A 65 -15.95 -20.14 -16.07
CA SER A 65 -15.71 -18.70 -15.94
C SER A 65 -16.63 -18.08 -14.88
N CYS A 66 -17.90 -18.51 -14.80
CA CYS A 66 -18.82 -18.05 -13.75
C CYS A 66 -18.30 -18.42 -12.34
N GLU A 67 -17.82 -19.66 -12.14
CA GLU A 67 -17.21 -20.06 -10.86
C GLU A 67 -15.96 -19.24 -10.51
N VAL A 68 -15.13 -18.92 -11.51
CA VAL A 68 -13.93 -18.10 -11.31
C VAL A 68 -14.32 -16.69 -10.86
N LEU A 69 -15.32 -16.09 -11.51
CA LEU A 69 -15.82 -14.77 -11.11
C LEU A 69 -16.51 -14.79 -9.74
N GLU A 70 -17.20 -15.87 -9.39
CA GLU A 70 -17.77 -16.03 -8.05
C GLU A 70 -16.68 -16.04 -6.98
N LYS A 71 -15.62 -16.85 -7.18
CA LYS A 71 -14.47 -16.89 -6.26
C LYS A 71 -13.78 -15.52 -6.17
N ALA A 72 -13.62 -14.83 -7.30
CA ALA A 72 -13.02 -13.50 -7.32
C ALA A 72 -13.87 -12.48 -6.55
N ALA A 73 -15.18 -12.49 -6.76
CA ALA A 73 -16.13 -11.65 -6.04
C ALA A 73 -16.06 -11.91 -4.53
N LYS A 74 -15.97 -13.18 -4.11
CA LYS A 74 -15.82 -13.54 -2.69
C LYS A 74 -14.53 -13.01 -2.07
N VAL A 75 -13.40 -13.13 -2.77
CA VAL A 75 -12.10 -12.60 -2.29
C VAL A 75 -12.14 -11.08 -2.16
N LEU A 76 -12.77 -10.41 -3.13
CA LEU A 76 -12.93 -8.95 -3.15
C LEU A 76 -14.11 -8.44 -2.30
N ARG A 77 -14.88 -9.33 -1.66
CA ARG A 77 -16.08 -9.01 -0.87
C ARG A 77 -17.19 -8.29 -1.66
N LEU A 78 -17.29 -8.57 -2.96
CA LEU A 78 -18.31 -8.02 -3.87
C LEU A 78 -19.57 -8.89 -3.79
N LYS A 79 -20.46 -8.59 -2.83
CA LYS A 79 -21.60 -9.46 -2.50
C LYS A 79 -22.60 -9.59 -3.64
N ALA A 80 -22.85 -8.53 -4.40
CA ALA A 80 -23.81 -8.58 -5.49
C ALA A 80 -23.28 -9.42 -6.67
N SER A 81 -21.97 -9.31 -6.92
CA SER A 81 -21.23 -10.05 -7.94
C SER A 81 -21.13 -11.52 -7.60
N GLU A 82 -20.89 -11.88 -6.34
CA GLU A 82 -20.91 -13.28 -5.87
C GLU A 82 -22.29 -13.90 -6.16
N ALA A 83 -23.37 -13.21 -5.79
CA ALA A 83 -24.73 -13.67 -6.04
C ALA A 83 -25.07 -13.74 -7.55
N ALA A 84 -24.61 -12.76 -8.35
CA ALA A 84 -24.81 -12.76 -9.79
C ALA A 84 -24.04 -13.88 -10.50
N ALA A 85 -22.82 -14.17 -10.06
CA ALA A 85 -21.98 -15.22 -10.63
C ALA A 85 -22.56 -16.60 -10.35
N ARG A 86 -23.03 -16.83 -9.11
CA ARG A 86 -23.73 -18.07 -8.72
C ARG A 86 -25.01 -18.27 -9.52
N ARG A 87 -25.87 -17.24 -9.62
CA ARG A 87 -27.09 -17.30 -10.45
C ARG A 87 -26.77 -17.59 -11.91
N ALA A 88 -25.76 -16.93 -12.47
CA ALA A 88 -25.35 -17.16 -13.84
C ALA A 88 -24.86 -18.59 -14.06
N PHE A 89 -24.13 -19.17 -13.11
CA PHE A 89 -23.73 -20.58 -13.16
C PHE A 89 -24.93 -21.52 -13.12
N ASP A 90 -25.73 -21.43 -12.06
CA ASP A 90 -26.83 -22.38 -11.77
C ASP A 90 -27.84 -22.40 -12.93
N GLU A 91 -28.31 -21.22 -13.36
CA GLU A 91 -29.29 -21.14 -14.45
C GLU A 91 -28.67 -21.49 -15.81
N SER A 92 -27.42 -21.10 -16.08
CA SER A 92 -26.80 -21.43 -17.37
C SER A 92 -26.44 -22.91 -17.48
N LEU A 93 -26.20 -23.60 -16.38
CA LEU A 93 -25.94 -25.05 -16.39
C LEU A 93 -27.17 -25.77 -16.95
N ASP A 94 -28.35 -25.47 -16.41
CA ASP A 94 -29.62 -26.02 -16.90
C ASP A 94 -29.90 -25.61 -18.35
N LEU A 95 -29.67 -24.33 -18.66
CA LEU A 95 -29.91 -23.77 -20.00
C LEU A 95 -28.86 -24.19 -21.04
N LEU A 96 -27.71 -24.78 -20.68
CA LEU A 96 -26.69 -25.24 -21.64
C LEU A 96 -26.55 -26.78 -21.67
N ALA A 97 -27.12 -27.49 -20.70
CA ALA A 97 -27.01 -28.96 -20.61
C ALA A 97 -27.71 -29.71 -21.76
N LEU A 98 -28.80 -29.17 -22.32
CA LEU A 98 -29.54 -29.84 -23.41
C LEU A 98 -28.89 -29.58 -24.78
N PRO A 99 -28.38 -30.62 -25.48
CA PRO A 99 -27.55 -30.47 -26.67
C PRO A 99 -28.30 -30.09 -27.97
N ILE A 100 -29.62 -29.93 -27.94
CA ILE A 100 -30.43 -29.74 -29.16
C ILE A 100 -31.33 -28.51 -29.00
N GLY A 101 -31.29 -27.61 -30.01
CA GLY A 101 -32.28 -26.56 -30.21
C GLY A 101 -32.18 -25.38 -29.25
N TYR A 102 -31.07 -24.63 -29.27
CA TYR A 102 -31.06 -23.29 -28.67
C TYR A 102 -32.03 -22.39 -29.43
N ASP A 103 -33.22 -22.18 -28.88
CA ASP A 103 -34.12 -21.14 -29.35
C ASP A 103 -33.67 -19.75 -28.87
N ALA A 104 -34.26 -18.71 -29.45
CA ALA A 104 -33.93 -17.34 -29.12
C ALA A 104 -34.18 -17.02 -27.64
N HIS A 105 -35.21 -17.61 -27.02
CA HIS A 105 -35.59 -17.33 -25.65
C HIS A 105 -34.55 -17.90 -24.67
N ARG A 106 -34.23 -19.18 -24.83
CA ARG A 106 -33.24 -19.91 -24.04
C ARG A 106 -31.87 -19.22 -24.12
N LEU A 107 -31.41 -18.89 -25.32
CA LEU A 107 -30.12 -18.22 -25.48
C LEU A 107 -30.13 -16.78 -24.95
N SER A 108 -31.25 -16.06 -25.10
CA SER A 108 -31.41 -14.72 -24.54
C SER A 108 -31.33 -14.72 -23.01
N ARG A 109 -31.84 -15.76 -22.33
CA ARG A 109 -31.70 -15.87 -20.87
C ARG A 109 -30.24 -15.97 -20.44
N VAL A 110 -29.44 -16.82 -21.11
CA VAL A 110 -28.01 -16.97 -20.82
C VAL A 110 -27.25 -15.67 -21.10
N VAL A 111 -27.56 -14.99 -22.21
CA VAL A 111 -26.99 -13.67 -22.54
C VAL A 111 -27.28 -12.62 -21.47
N ASN A 112 -28.52 -12.59 -20.95
CA ASN A 112 -28.91 -11.64 -19.91
C ASN A 112 -28.21 -11.92 -18.58
N LEU A 113 -28.06 -13.20 -18.19
CA LEU A 113 -27.30 -13.60 -17.01
C LEU A 113 -25.82 -13.17 -17.12
N ALA A 114 -25.22 -13.39 -18.29
CA ALA A 114 -23.85 -12.97 -18.56
C ALA A 114 -23.70 -11.43 -18.50
N GLU A 115 -24.65 -10.69 -19.06
CA GLU A 115 -24.65 -9.23 -19.01
C GLU A 115 -24.80 -8.70 -17.58
N GLN A 116 -25.75 -9.22 -16.81
CA GLN A 116 -25.95 -8.84 -15.41
C GLN A 116 -24.70 -9.12 -14.57
N LEU A 117 -24.09 -10.29 -14.73
CA LEU A 117 -22.84 -10.62 -14.06
C LEU A 117 -21.74 -9.63 -14.40
N LEU A 118 -21.49 -9.35 -15.69
CA LEU A 118 -20.45 -8.42 -16.11
C LEU A 118 -20.71 -6.99 -15.61
N GLN A 119 -21.96 -6.54 -15.64
CA GLN A 119 -22.33 -5.20 -15.19
C GLN A 119 -22.13 -5.04 -13.69
N VAL A 120 -22.71 -5.93 -12.88
CA VAL A 120 -22.60 -5.86 -11.41
C VAL A 120 -21.14 -6.00 -10.97
N PHE A 121 -20.37 -6.88 -11.61
CA PHE A 121 -18.95 -7.04 -11.32
C PHE A 121 -18.15 -5.77 -11.64
N SER A 122 -18.45 -5.12 -12.76
CA SER A 122 -17.84 -3.84 -13.11
C SER A 122 -18.22 -2.74 -12.12
N ASP A 123 -19.50 -2.62 -11.77
CA ASP A 123 -20.02 -1.58 -10.89
C ASP A 123 -19.44 -1.69 -9.47
N GLU A 124 -19.38 -2.91 -8.90
CA GLU A 124 -18.80 -3.11 -7.57
C GLU A 124 -17.28 -2.91 -7.56
N ILE A 125 -16.56 -3.27 -8.62
CA ILE A 125 -15.12 -2.95 -8.73
C ILE A 125 -14.88 -1.45 -8.85
N LEU A 126 -15.69 -0.74 -9.65
CA LEU A 126 -15.58 0.71 -9.82
C LEU A 126 -15.91 1.47 -8.53
N GLY A 127 -16.72 0.88 -7.65
CA GLY A 127 -16.97 1.40 -6.30
C GLY A 127 -15.77 1.27 -5.35
N GLY A 128 -14.76 0.49 -5.70
CA GLY A 128 -13.54 0.31 -4.89
C GLY A 128 -12.54 1.45 -5.09
N HIS A 129 -11.89 1.88 -4.00
CA HIS A 129 -10.75 2.81 -4.06
C HIS A 129 -9.43 2.06 -3.90
N LEU A 130 -8.47 2.36 -4.78
CA LEU A 130 -7.10 1.83 -4.70
C LEU A 130 -6.14 2.99 -4.42
N LEU A 131 -5.20 2.78 -3.51
CA LEU A 131 -4.08 3.69 -3.29
C LEU A 131 -2.88 3.21 -4.09
N SER A 132 -2.35 4.07 -4.96
CA SER A 132 -1.06 3.85 -5.63
C SER A 132 0.04 4.59 -4.87
N LEU A 133 1.19 3.95 -4.69
CA LEU A 133 2.36 4.56 -4.05
C LEU A 133 3.30 5.15 -5.10
N ASP A 134 3.88 6.31 -4.81
CA ASP A 134 4.95 6.87 -5.64
C ASP A 134 6.18 5.95 -5.57
N SER A 135 6.72 5.55 -6.72
CA SER A 135 7.87 4.64 -6.79
C SER A 135 9.10 5.13 -6.02
N ARG A 136 9.25 6.45 -5.84
CA ARG A 136 10.36 7.06 -5.07
C ARG A 136 10.28 6.75 -3.58
N HIS A 137 9.08 6.47 -3.07
CA HIS A 137 8.84 6.23 -1.64
C HIS A 137 8.21 4.87 -1.34
N ALA A 138 7.73 4.14 -2.36
CA ALA A 138 6.98 2.89 -2.18
C ALA A 138 7.72 1.84 -1.34
N ALA A 139 9.05 1.77 -1.45
CA ALA A 139 9.87 0.83 -0.69
C ALA A 139 9.71 1.02 0.84
N PHE A 140 9.40 2.22 1.32
CA PHE A 140 9.25 2.53 2.75
C PHE A 140 7.98 1.96 3.38
N PHE A 141 7.02 1.44 2.59
CA PHE A 141 5.77 0.89 3.14
C PHE A 141 6.00 -0.44 3.89
N ASP A 142 6.83 -1.31 3.31
CA ASP A 142 7.14 -2.64 3.84
C ASP A 142 8.64 -2.79 4.21
N MET A 143 9.35 -1.67 4.36
CA MET A 143 10.77 -1.67 4.70
C MET A 143 10.96 -2.17 6.14
N ALA A 144 11.65 -3.30 6.30
CA ALA A 144 12.20 -3.71 7.58
C ALA A 144 13.37 -2.80 7.95
N ALA A 145 13.47 -2.41 9.23
CA ALA A 145 14.50 -1.51 9.74
C ALA A 145 14.75 -0.26 8.89
N PRO A 146 13.78 0.69 8.78
CA PRO A 146 13.94 1.89 7.94
C PRO A 146 15.16 2.76 8.29
N PHE A 147 15.65 2.66 9.53
CA PHE A 147 16.86 3.32 10.02
C PHE A 147 18.07 2.39 10.17
N GLY A 148 17.93 1.11 9.82
CA GLY A 148 18.96 0.08 9.94
C GLY A 148 18.87 -0.72 11.24
N GLN A 149 19.37 -1.96 11.20
CA GLN A 149 19.25 -2.91 12.31
C GLN A 149 19.93 -2.42 13.59
N SER A 150 21.07 -1.75 13.48
CA SER A 150 21.79 -1.20 14.66
C SER A 150 20.94 -0.24 15.46
N VAL A 151 20.08 0.54 14.80
CA VAL A 151 19.17 1.48 15.46
C VAL A 151 18.04 0.74 16.15
N GLU A 152 17.45 -0.28 15.53
CA GLU A 152 16.40 -1.09 16.18
C GLU A 152 16.94 -1.82 17.41
N ASP A 153 18.15 -2.37 17.30
CA ASP A 153 18.79 -3.10 18.40
C ASP A 153 19.17 -2.16 19.56
N SER A 154 19.63 -0.94 19.24
CA SER A 154 20.07 0.04 20.26
C SER A 154 18.93 0.88 20.82
N PHE A 155 17.88 1.13 20.04
CA PHE A 155 16.75 2.00 20.38
C PHE A 155 15.39 1.34 20.07
N PRO A 156 15.08 0.20 20.70
CA PRO A 156 13.84 -0.54 20.43
C PRO A 156 12.59 0.30 20.73
N SER A 157 12.65 1.26 21.67
CA SER A 157 11.51 2.13 21.95
C SER A 157 11.12 3.05 20.77
N ALA A 158 12.05 3.33 19.85
CA ALA A 158 11.81 4.15 18.66
C ALA A 158 11.28 3.36 17.45
N GLU A 159 11.35 2.03 17.46
CA GLU A 159 11.03 1.16 16.31
C GLU A 159 9.65 1.47 15.72
N PHE A 160 8.63 1.57 16.58
CA PHE A 160 7.26 1.84 16.18
C PHE A 160 7.14 3.17 15.42
N ASP A 161 7.70 4.25 15.97
CA ASP A 161 7.61 5.57 15.34
C ASP A 161 8.47 5.67 14.07
N ILE A 162 9.60 4.95 14.00
CA ILE A 162 10.39 4.82 12.77
C ILE A 162 9.58 4.12 11.67
N SER A 163 8.92 3.01 11.99
CA SER A 163 8.08 2.25 11.06
C SER A 163 6.90 3.09 10.55
N GLU A 164 6.20 3.78 11.44
CA GLU A 164 5.06 4.63 11.07
C GLU A 164 5.49 5.87 10.27
N ALA A 165 6.65 6.47 10.58
CA ALA A 165 7.22 7.52 9.76
C ALA A 165 7.51 7.03 8.33
N ALA A 166 8.08 5.83 8.18
CA ALA A 166 8.41 5.23 6.88
C ALA A 166 7.13 4.97 6.06
N LYS A 167 6.10 4.39 6.67
CA LYS A 167 4.79 4.21 6.02
C LYS A 167 4.15 5.53 5.63
N CYS A 168 4.17 6.53 6.51
CA CYS A 168 3.65 7.87 6.22
C CYS A 168 4.38 8.51 5.03
N ARG A 169 5.71 8.34 4.92
CA ARG A 169 6.50 8.74 3.76
C ARG A 169 6.03 8.00 2.50
N ALA A 170 5.84 6.69 2.56
CA ALA A 170 5.40 5.89 1.43
C ALA A 170 4.02 6.33 0.88
N VAL A 171 3.09 6.71 1.76
CA VAL A 171 1.73 7.14 1.39
C VAL A 171 1.58 8.68 1.24
N GLY A 172 2.68 9.43 1.25
CA GLY A 172 2.69 10.88 1.06
C GLY A 172 1.96 11.67 2.16
N ARG A 173 2.01 11.20 3.41
CA ARG A 173 1.48 11.90 4.60
C ARG A 173 2.60 12.64 5.31
N TRP A 174 3.14 13.66 4.64
CA TRP A 174 4.36 14.38 5.03
C TRP A 174 4.33 14.95 6.46
N THR A 175 3.26 15.62 6.87
CA THR A 175 3.14 16.13 8.24
C THR A 175 3.12 15.02 9.28
N ALA A 176 2.39 13.92 9.03
CA ALA A 176 2.33 12.78 9.95
C ALA A 176 3.68 12.06 10.05
N CYS A 177 4.39 11.92 8.91
CA CYS A 177 5.77 11.44 8.87
C CYS A 177 6.65 12.26 9.83
N VAL A 178 6.62 13.59 9.73
CA VAL A 178 7.38 14.46 10.63
C VAL A 178 6.94 14.32 12.09
N MET A 179 5.64 14.19 12.38
CA MET A 179 5.16 13.99 13.76
C MET A 179 5.73 12.73 14.41
N HIS A 180 5.77 11.60 13.69
CA HIS A 180 6.43 10.38 14.18
C HIS A 180 7.94 10.59 14.36
N LEU A 181 8.60 11.25 13.40
CA LEU A 181 10.03 11.57 13.51
C LEU A 181 10.34 12.45 14.74
N MET A 182 9.43 13.32 15.17
CA MET A 182 9.65 14.10 16.40
C MET A 182 9.76 13.19 17.63
N ARG A 183 8.94 12.13 17.71
CA ARG A 183 9.00 11.14 18.80
C ARG A 183 10.29 10.30 18.74
N VAL A 184 10.74 9.94 17.53
CA VAL A 184 12.03 9.26 17.34
C VAL A 184 13.19 10.14 17.83
N LEU A 185 13.17 11.44 17.52
CA LEU A 185 14.19 12.38 17.95
C LEU A 185 14.17 12.62 19.48
N GLU A 186 13.02 12.54 20.14
CA GLU A 186 12.91 12.61 21.61
C GLU A 186 13.67 11.46 22.27
N VAL A 187 13.56 10.25 21.73
CA VAL A 187 14.31 9.07 22.20
C VAL A 187 15.82 9.29 22.10
N GLY A 188 16.31 9.66 20.91
CA GLY A 188 17.74 9.91 20.70
C GLY A 188 18.26 11.08 21.54
N LEU A 189 17.47 12.14 21.72
CA LEU A 189 17.82 13.26 22.59
C LEU A 189 17.94 12.82 24.05
N ALA A 190 17.01 12.01 24.55
CA ALA A 190 17.03 11.52 25.92
C ALA A 190 18.27 10.66 26.19
N ALA A 191 18.66 9.80 25.24
CA ALA A 191 19.88 9.01 25.33
C ALA A 191 21.13 9.91 25.39
N LEU A 192 21.21 10.91 24.51
CA LEU A 192 22.33 11.85 24.49
C LEU A 192 22.39 12.73 25.74
N ALA A 193 21.24 13.14 26.28
CA ALA A 193 21.15 13.90 27.52
C ALA A 193 21.74 13.11 28.69
N ARG A 194 21.36 11.83 28.83
CA ARG A 194 21.91 10.94 29.87
C ARG A 194 23.42 10.73 29.70
N HIS A 195 23.88 10.50 28.48
CA HIS A 195 25.31 10.33 28.19
C HIS A 195 26.17 11.51 28.69
N TYR A 196 25.63 12.73 28.62
CA TYR A 196 26.31 13.95 29.07
C TYR A 196 25.89 14.45 30.46
N ASP A 197 25.13 13.65 31.22
CA ASP A 197 24.59 14.01 32.53
C ASP A 197 23.82 15.35 32.51
N VAL A 198 23.00 15.53 31.48
CA VAL A 198 22.12 16.68 31.29
C VAL A 198 20.70 16.30 31.68
N ALA A 199 20.09 17.09 32.56
CA ALA A 199 18.71 16.89 32.95
C ALA A 199 17.76 17.20 31.77
N VAL A 200 16.89 16.25 31.43
CA VAL A 200 15.87 16.46 30.40
C VAL A 200 14.79 17.40 30.93
N ASP A 201 14.73 18.61 30.39
CA ASP A 201 13.70 19.60 30.69
C ASP A 201 12.52 19.50 29.71
N SER A 202 11.31 19.85 30.16
CA SER A 202 10.13 20.05 29.31
C SER A 202 10.39 21.03 28.15
N ASN A 203 11.32 21.97 28.35
CA ASN A 203 11.83 22.85 27.31
C ASN A 203 13.02 22.21 26.59
N TRP A 204 12.72 21.47 25.51
CA TRP A 204 13.71 20.82 24.65
C TRP A 204 14.85 21.75 24.17
N ASN A 205 14.61 23.05 23.99
CA ASN A 205 15.67 23.99 23.58
C ASN A 205 16.75 24.13 24.65
N LYS A 206 16.37 24.07 25.93
CA LYS A 206 17.30 24.16 27.05
C LYS A 206 18.17 22.91 27.10
N THR A 207 17.54 21.73 27.07
CA THR A 207 18.23 20.43 27.00
C THR A 207 19.22 20.38 25.83
N LEU A 208 18.80 20.81 24.63
CA LEU A 208 19.69 20.86 23.45
C LEU A 208 20.90 21.79 23.64
N ASN A 209 20.71 22.98 24.21
CA ASN A 209 21.81 23.94 24.42
C ASN A 209 22.80 23.43 25.47
N GLU A 210 22.30 22.76 26.52
CA GLU A 210 23.13 22.15 27.56
C GLU A 210 23.96 20.99 26.97
N ILE A 211 23.34 20.11 26.18
CA ILE A 211 24.06 19.05 25.44
C ILE A 211 25.09 19.65 24.49
N GLU A 212 24.74 20.68 23.70
CA GLU A 212 25.69 21.33 22.79
C GLU A 212 26.89 21.92 23.56
N THR A 213 26.66 22.45 24.76
CA THR A 213 27.75 22.88 25.65
C THR A 213 28.65 21.72 26.05
N ARG A 214 28.07 20.61 26.53
CA ARG A 214 28.81 19.41 26.95
C ARG A 214 29.60 18.78 25.81
N THR A 215 29.04 18.70 24.61
CA THR A 215 29.76 18.18 23.42
C THR A 215 31.03 18.98 23.11
N ARG A 216 31.06 20.28 23.41
CA ARG A 216 32.23 21.15 23.18
C ARG A 216 33.31 21.01 24.26
N GLU A 217 32.95 20.47 25.43
CA GLU A 217 33.90 20.17 26.51
C GLU A 217 34.68 18.87 26.23
N VAL A 218 34.18 18.03 25.31
CA VAL A 218 34.86 16.83 24.82
C VAL A 218 36.03 17.25 23.92
N GLY A 219 37.23 17.30 24.49
CA GLY A 219 38.45 17.65 23.77
C GLY A 219 39.40 16.46 23.58
N LYS A 220 40.21 16.52 22.52
CA LYS A 220 41.24 15.51 22.19
C LYS A 220 42.12 15.10 23.37
N ARG A 221 42.50 16.09 24.19
CA ARG A 221 43.45 15.91 25.31
C ARG A 221 42.80 15.27 26.54
N SER A 222 41.51 15.50 26.75
CA SER A 222 40.78 15.01 27.92
C SER A 222 40.11 13.67 27.67
N HIS A 223 39.56 13.44 26.47
CA HIS A 223 38.73 12.26 26.16
C HIS A 223 39.26 11.42 25.00
N GLY A 224 40.33 11.87 24.33
CA GLY A 224 40.87 11.21 23.14
C GLY A 224 40.27 11.73 21.84
N ALA A 225 40.98 11.48 20.73
CA ALA A 225 40.61 11.99 19.41
C ALA A 225 39.28 11.40 18.90
N GLU A 226 39.03 10.14 19.19
CA GLU A 226 37.83 9.43 18.75
C GLU A 226 36.57 9.94 19.46
N ALA A 227 36.67 10.25 20.75
CA ALA A 227 35.56 10.82 21.52
C ALA A 227 35.24 12.25 21.08
N GLU A 228 36.26 13.08 20.85
CA GLU A 228 36.10 14.43 20.31
C GLU A 228 35.43 14.42 18.93
N GLN A 229 35.87 13.51 18.05
CA GLN A 229 35.27 13.36 16.72
C GLN A 229 33.79 12.95 16.81
N TRP A 230 33.49 11.88 17.56
CA TRP A 230 32.12 11.40 17.71
C TRP A 230 31.19 12.47 18.32
N ALA A 231 31.67 13.23 19.32
CA ALA A 231 30.91 14.31 19.94
C ALA A 231 30.66 15.47 18.96
N ALA A 232 31.63 15.82 18.12
CA ALA A 232 31.49 16.86 17.11
C ALA A 232 30.48 16.46 16.01
N GLU A 233 30.50 15.20 15.60
CA GLU A 233 29.55 14.62 14.65
C GLU A 233 28.13 14.60 15.26
N ALA A 234 27.97 14.15 16.50
CA ALA A 234 26.70 14.19 17.24
C ALA A 234 26.14 15.63 17.34
N ALA A 235 27.00 16.60 17.67
CA ALA A 235 26.61 18.02 17.77
C ALA A 235 26.13 18.62 16.44
N THR A 236 26.60 18.10 15.30
CA THR A 236 26.18 18.56 13.98
C THR A 236 24.70 18.25 13.73
N HIS A 237 24.21 17.09 14.20
CA HIS A 237 22.81 16.70 14.10
C HIS A 237 21.87 17.56 14.97
N LEU A 238 22.33 18.01 16.15
CA LEU A 238 21.52 18.81 17.08
C LEU A 238 21.05 20.14 16.48
N ARG A 239 21.85 20.76 15.61
CA ARG A 239 21.46 22.00 14.93
C ARG A 239 20.26 21.79 14.01
N PHE A 240 20.20 20.65 13.33
CA PHE A 240 19.06 20.31 12.48
C PHE A 240 17.80 20.06 13.31
N ILE A 241 17.93 19.26 14.38
CA ILE A 241 16.85 18.95 15.31
C ILE A 241 16.26 20.24 15.90
N LYS A 242 17.12 21.19 16.27
CA LYS A 242 16.72 22.51 16.76
C LYS A 242 15.85 23.26 15.75
N ASN A 243 16.20 23.23 14.47
CA ASN A 243 15.42 23.87 13.41
C ASN A 243 14.10 23.14 13.12
N ALA A 244 14.10 21.80 13.18
CA ALA A 244 12.92 20.98 13.00
C ALA A 244 11.89 21.19 14.12
N TRP A 245 12.34 21.15 15.39
CA TRP A 245 11.48 21.42 16.56
C TRP A 245 11.09 22.89 16.70
N ARG A 246 11.90 23.87 16.29
CA ARG A 246 11.50 25.29 16.36
C ARG A 246 10.34 25.62 15.41
N ASN A 247 10.25 24.85 14.33
CA ASN A 247 9.19 24.88 13.34
C ASN A 247 8.09 23.85 13.67
N GLN A 248 7.68 23.73 14.95
CA GLN A 248 6.90 22.60 15.47
C GLN A 248 5.77 22.15 14.52
N ALA A 249 5.83 20.88 14.10
CA ALA A 249 4.70 20.17 13.48
C ALA A 249 3.43 20.17 14.36
N MET A 250 3.59 20.40 15.67
CA MET A 250 2.51 20.54 16.65
C MET A 250 1.88 21.93 16.66
N HIS A 251 2.46 22.94 15.99
CA HIS A 251 1.81 24.22 15.82
C HIS A 251 0.67 24.04 14.80
N PRO A 252 -0.61 24.34 15.12
CA PRO A 252 -1.78 23.97 14.30
C PRO A 252 -1.80 24.50 12.85
N ARG A 253 -0.86 25.38 12.50
CA ARG A 253 -0.77 26.06 11.20
C ARG A 253 0.38 25.57 10.33
N GLN A 254 1.20 24.63 10.81
CA GLN A 254 2.40 24.21 10.11
C GLN A 254 2.20 22.83 9.46
N THR A 255 2.34 22.80 8.14
CA THR A 255 2.32 21.58 7.33
C THR A 255 3.65 21.39 6.64
N TYR A 256 4.01 20.14 6.34
CA TYR A 256 5.22 19.81 5.60
C TYR A 256 4.87 19.33 4.20
N ASP A 257 5.72 19.69 3.24
CA ASP A 257 5.73 19.13 1.90
C ASP A 257 6.67 17.92 1.84
N GLU A 258 6.73 17.28 0.67
CA GLU A 258 7.60 16.13 0.41
C GLU A 258 9.07 16.45 0.71
N GLU A 259 9.59 17.54 0.16
CA GLU A 259 10.99 17.91 0.24
C GLU A 259 11.45 18.07 1.70
N ARG A 260 10.69 18.81 2.50
CA ARG A 260 11.03 19.03 3.92
C ARG A 260 10.87 17.76 4.73
N ALA A 261 9.82 16.97 4.52
CA ALA A 261 9.61 15.74 5.26
C ALA A 261 10.71 14.71 4.96
N VAL A 262 11.13 14.59 3.70
CA VAL A 262 12.26 13.74 3.30
C VAL A 262 13.55 14.22 3.96
N ALA A 263 13.84 15.52 3.93
CA ALA A 263 15.03 16.06 4.58
C ALA A 263 15.05 15.78 6.10
N ILE A 264 13.91 15.88 6.78
CA ILE A 264 13.78 15.54 8.21
C ILE A 264 13.96 14.04 8.44
N PHE A 265 13.38 13.20 7.58
CA PHE A 265 13.53 11.74 7.66
C PHE A 265 15.00 11.32 7.56
N GLU A 266 15.71 11.81 6.54
CA GLU A 266 17.13 11.49 6.34
C GLU A 266 17.99 11.99 7.51
N SER A 267 17.72 13.20 8.01
CA SER A 267 18.47 13.76 9.14
C SER A 267 18.23 12.98 10.44
N ALA A 268 16.99 12.57 10.70
CA ALA A 268 16.64 11.73 11.85
C ALA A 268 17.28 10.35 11.74
N ARG A 269 17.29 9.76 10.53
CA ARG A 269 17.98 8.50 10.26
C ARG A 269 19.47 8.60 10.61
N SER A 270 20.16 9.59 10.04
CA SER A 270 21.59 9.76 10.29
C SER A 270 21.90 10.02 11.77
N PHE A 271 21.07 10.80 12.45
CA PHE A 271 21.23 11.05 13.89
C PHE A 271 21.13 9.76 14.70
N MET A 272 20.06 8.98 14.52
CA MET A 272 19.87 7.74 15.27
C MET A 272 20.96 6.70 14.95
N GLN A 273 21.38 6.61 13.69
CA GLN A 273 22.49 5.75 13.28
C GLN A 273 23.80 6.14 13.99
N HIS A 274 24.13 7.43 14.03
CA HIS A 274 25.31 7.94 14.72
C HIS A 274 25.29 7.63 16.23
N LEU A 275 24.12 7.77 16.86
CA LEU A 275 23.97 7.42 18.27
C LEU A 275 24.15 5.91 18.50
N SER A 276 23.63 5.06 17.60
CA SER A 276 23.71 3.60 17.73
C SER A 276 25.15 3.04 17.67
N GLU A 277 26.13 3.85 17.28
CA GLU A 277 27.54 3.45 17.32
C GLU A 277 28.09 3.33 18.75
N LYS A 278 27.54 4.09 19.70
CA LYS A 278 28.07 4.19 21.07
C LYS A 278 27.03 4.16 22.18
N LEU A 279 25.76 4.39 21.86
CA LEU A 279 24.67 4.48 22.82
C LEU A 279 23.62 3.42 22.52
N SER A 280 23.11 2.79 23.58
CA SER A 280 21.90 1.97 23.56
C SER A 280 20.94 2.44 24.65
N GLU A 281 19.67 2.06 24.57
CA GLU A 281 18.68 2.33 25.64
C GLU A 281 18.93 1.48 26.90
N ASP A 282 19.57 0.30 26.76
CA ASP A 282 19.82 -0.65 27.84
C ASP A 282 21.03 -0.27 28.71
N ASP A 283 22.05 0.36 28.12
CA ASP A 283 23.20 0.93 28.86
C ASP A 283 22.78 2.10 29.77
N LEU A 284 21.49 2.48 29.76
CA LEU A 284 20.91 3.62 30.48
C LEU A 284 20.04 3.20 31.68
N LEU A 285 20.02 1.91 32.04
CA LEU A 285 19.30 1.36 33.21
C LEU A 285 20.20 1.05 34.43
N VAL A 286 21.46 1.47 34.42
CA VAL A 286 22.41 1.30 35.55
C VAL A 286 22.68 2.62 36.27
#